data_AF-A0A7V4L904-F1
#
_entry.id   AF-A0A7V4L904-F1
#
_cell.length_a   1.000
_cell.length_b   1.000
_cell.length_c   1.000
_cell.angle_alpha   90.00
_cell.angle_beta   90.00
_cell.angle_gamma   90.00
#
_symmetry.space_group_name_H-M   'P 1'
#
loop_
_entity.id
_entity.type
_entity.pdbx_description
1 polymer ?
#
loop_
_entity_poly.entity_id
_entity_poly.type
_entity_poly.pdbx_seq_one_letter_code
_entity_poly.pdbx_strand_id
1 'polypeptide(L)'
;EKAWGAAERYPALFASPESVGGGPYDDKHVEDEFYWAAAELFITTKKPQYKKFLAASPYYLKLPPRLPESPEGGGIASPMTWQEVAALGTISLAIVPNALGEPALKMAREAIKDAADTYVEILQKRGYRIPLDYGKAGKAPWGSNSFLLNNLIVLGLAYDLYGNKTYLDAVAAGMDYILGRNAMDQSYVTGYGSRPLRNPHHRFWAHQANDKYPPPPPGAVSGGPNSGLDDPYVKSVGLPGCAPEKCFADNIGSWTTNEVTINWNAPLAWAAAFLDEKGGGPQKVQPAAPARQSKGQPGNKTYKTETKTKHAPGMQ
;
A
#
# COMPACT_ATOMS: atom_id res chain seq x y z
N GLU A 1 -1.82 -30.40 2.43
CA GLU A 1 -1.48 -31.57 3.28
C GLU A 1 -0.17 -32.27 2.89
N LYS A 2 0.09 -32.62 1.62
CA LYS A 2 1.39 -33.24 1.22
C LYS A 2 2.60 -32.36 1.56
N ALA A 3 2.55 -31.07 1.22
CA ALA A 3 3.61 -30.11 1.53
C ALA A 3 3.81 -29.93 3.04
N TRP A 4 2.73 -29.82 3.81
CA TRP A 4 2.77 -29.81 5.28
C TRP A 4 3.56 -31.00 5.85
N GLY A 5 3.21 -32.22 5.44
CA GLY A 5 3.92 -33.40 5.93
C GLY A 5 5.38 -33.48 5.49
N ALA A 6 5.77 -32.82 4.40
CA ALA A 6 7.17 -32.68 4.01
C ALA A 6 7.89 -31.63 4.87
N ALA A 7 7.26 -30.48 5.12
CA ALA A 7 7.81 -29.43 5.96
C ALA A 7 8.06 -29.91 7.39
N GLU A 8 7.15 -30.70 7.98
CA GLU A 8 7.37 -31.31 9.31
C GLU A 8 8.59 -32.23 9.37
N ARG A 9 8.96 -32.89 8.26
CA ARG A 9 10.18 -33.72 8.19
C ARG A 9 11.45 -32.90 7.98
N TYR A 10 11.32 -31.71 7.42
CA TYR A 10 12.44 -30.85 7.03
C TYR A 10 12.20 -29.39 7.46
N PRO A 11 12.07 -29.10 8.76
CA PRO A 11 11.59 -27.80 9.25
C PRO A 11 12.63 -26.68 9.15
N ALA A 12 13.88 -26.98 8.78
CA ALA A 12 14.99 -26.03 8.76
C ALA A 12 15.77 -26.10 7.44
N LEU A 13 15.05 -26.24 6.31
CA LEU A 13 15.63 -26.11 4.97
C LEU A 13 15.34 -24.70 4.44
N PHE A 14 16.28 -23.80 4.73
CA PHE A 14 16.17 -22.38 4.43
C PHE A 14 16.74 -22.02 3.05
N ALA A 15 16.23 -20.95 2.46
CA ALA A 15 16.80 -20.37 1.26
C ALA A 15 18.19 -19.76 1.55
N SER A 16 19.07 -19.82 0.55
CA SER A 16 20.42 -19.28 0.65
C SER A 16 20.41 -17.77 0.42
N PRO A 17 21.18 -16.97 1.19
CA PRO A 17 21.38 -15.55 0.89
C PRO A 17 22.16 -15.34 -0.42
N GLU A 18 22.88 -16.37 -0.89
CA GLU A 18 23.56 -16.36 -2.18
C GLU A 18 22.60 -16.82 -3.28
N SER A 19 22.46 -16.00 -4.32
CA SER A 19 21.60 -16.27 -5.47
C SER A 19 22.28 -15.90 -6.78
N VAL A 20 21.94 -16.65 -7.84
CA VAL A 20 22.41 -16.38 -9.22
C VAL A 20 21.18 -16.24 -10.11
N GLY A 21 20.99 -15.05 -10.70
CA GLY A 21 19.91 -14.81 -11.66
C GLY A 21 18.51 -14.58 -11.08
N GLY A 22 18.37 -14.48 -9.75
CA GLY A 22 17.14 -14.16 -9.04
C GLY A 22 17.46 -13.55 -7.66
N GLY A 23 16.46 -12.97 -6.98
CA GLY A 23 16.63 -12.52 -5.59
C GLY A 23 16.73 -13.71 -4.63
N PRO A 24 17.42 -13.58 -3.48
CA PRO A 24 17.67 -14.70 -2.58
C PRO A 24 16.40 -15.16 -1.84
N TYR A 25 15.53 -14.21 -1.46
CA TYR A 25 14.36 -14.49 -0.61
C TYR A 25 14.73 -15.38 0.59
N ASP A 26 15.89 -15.12 1.20
CA ASP A 26 16.37 -15.91 2.31
C ASP A 26 15.61 -15.58 3.58
N ASP A 27 15.25 -16.63 4.29
CA ASP A 27 14.60 -16.55 5.58
C ASP A 27 15.05 -17.71 6.45
N LYS A 28 15.38 -17.40 7.70
CA LYS A 28 15.91 -18.35 8.70
C LYS A 28 14.90 -18.68 9.78
N HIS A 29 13.73 -18.05 9.72
CA HIS A 29 12.59 -18.29 10.57
C HIS A 29 11.45 -18.77 9.69
N VAL A 30 10.75 -19.82 10.11
CA VAL A 30 9.63 -20.36 9.32
C VAL A 30 8.40 -20.69 10.19
N GLU A 31 8.48 -20.34 11.47
CA GLU A 31 7.47 -20.66 12.46
C GLU A 31 6.14 -19.95 12.15
N ASP A 32 6.19 -18.78 11.52
CA ASP A 32 5.02 -18.07 11.02
C ASP A 32 4.47 -18.64 9.70
N GLU A 33 5.29 -19.17 8.80
CA GLU A 33 4.85 -19.96 7.64
C GLU A 33 4.10 -21.20 8.10
N PHE A 34 4.63 -21.91 9.11
CA PHE A 34 3.95 -23.05 9.71
C PHE A 34 2.63 -22.62 10.34
N TYR A 35 2.57 -21.47 11.00
CA TYR A 35 1.32 -20.93 11.55
C TYR A 35 0.30 -20.61 10.45
N TRP A 36 0.71 -19.89 9.41
CA TRP A 36 -0.15 -19.53 8.28
C TRP A 36 -0.67 -20.79 7.57
N ALA A 37 0.21 -21.74 7.25
CA ALA A 37 -0.18 -22.99 6.62
C ALA A 37 -1.15 -23.80 7.49
N ALA A 38 -0.94 -23.85 8.81
CA ALA A 38 -1.84 -24.52 9.74
C ALA A 38 -3.22 -23.83 9.80
N ALA A 39 -3.27 -22.50 9.76
CA ALA A 39 -4.50 -21.74 9.69
C ALA A 39 -5.31 -22.08 8.44
N GLU A 40 -4.69 -22.02 7.26
CA GLU A 40 -5.36 -22.34 5.98
C GLU A 40 -5.82 -23.80 5.90
N LEU A 41 -4.98 -24.74 6.37
CA LEU A 41 -5.33 -26.14 6.42
C LEU A 41 -6.45 -26.41 7.43
N PHE A 42 -6.45 -25.74 8.58
CA PHE A 42 -7.52 -25.86 9.56
C PHE A 42 -8.86 -25.36 8.98
N ILE A 43 -8.87 -24.16 8.39
CA ILE A 43 -10.07 -23.58 7.76
C ILE A 43 -10.62 -24.53 6.70
N THR A 44 -9.76 -25.04 5.83
CA THR A 44 -10.14 -25.87 4.68
C THR A 44 -10.59 -27.28 5.07
N THR A 45 -9.82 -27.94 5.94
CA THR A 45 -9.99 -29.39 6.22
C THR A 45 -10.74 -29.68 7.51
N LYS A 46 -10.80 -28.70 8.42
CA LYS A 46 -11.36 -28.83 9.78
C LYS A 46 -10.68 -29.91 10.63
N LYS A 47 -9.51 -30.42 10.24
CA LYS A 47 -8.81 -31.48 10.96
C LYS A 47 -8.25 -30.96 12.31
N PRO A 48 -8.45 -31.69 13.43
CA PRO A 48 -8.02 -31.25 14.75
C PRO A 48 -6.51 -31.02 14.90
N GLN A 49 -5.66 -31.74 14.15
CA GLN A 49 -4.22 -31.57 14.24
C GLN A 49 -3.77 -30.14 13.90
N TYR A 50 -4.39 -29.51 12.91
CA TYR A 50 -4.04 -28.16 12.48
C TYR A 50 -4.54 -27.13 13.49
N LYS A 51 -5.73 -27.34 14.06
CA LYS A 51 -6.24 -26.53 15.17
C LYS A 51 -5.31 -26.58 16.38
N LYS A 52 -4.83 -27.77 16.75
CA LYS A 52 -3.91 -27.96 17.86
C LYS A 52 -2.57 -27.27 17.58
N PHE A 53 -2.05 -27.41 16.37
CA PHE A 53 -0.79 -26.77 15.96
C PHE A 53 -0.88 -25.24 16.06
N LEU A 54 -1.86 -24.64 15.39
CA LEU A 54 -2.00 -23.19 15.37
C LEU A 54 -2.27 -22.61 16.76
N ALA A 55 -2.97 -23.34 17.65
CA ALA A 55 -3.25 -22.87 19.02
C ALA A 55 -2.01 -22.90 19.93
N ALA A 56 -1.00 -23.70 19.59
CA ALA A 56 0.29 -23.75 20.29
C ALA A 56 1.32 -22.77 19.71
N SER A 57 1.03 -22.14 18.57
CA SER A 57 1.94 -21.21 17.90
C SER A 57 2.10 -19.91 18.70
N PRO A 58 3.32 -19.34 18.77
CA PRO A 58 3.52 -18.01 19.37
C PRO A 58 2.78 -16.90 18.62
N TYR A 59 2.35 -17.14 17.38
CA TYR A 59 1.62 -16.20 16.52
C TYR A 59 0.10 -16.31 16.65
N TYR A 60 -0.42 -17.26 17.46
CA TYR A 60 -1.85 -17.56 17.54
C TYR A 60 -2.71 -16.32 17.79
N LEU A 61 -3.50 -15.94 16.77
CA LEU A 61 -4.46 -14.83 16.77
C LEU A 61 -3.82 -13.46 17.06
N LYS A 62 -2.54 -13.31 16.72
CA LYS A 62 -1.81 -12.04 16.84
C LYS A 62 -1.67 -11.38 15.48
N LEU A 63 -1.69 -10.05 15.50
CA LEU A 63 -1.40 -9.22 14.34
C LEU A 63 -0.65 -7.97 14.85
N PRO A 64 0.64 -8.09 15.18
CA PRO A 64 1.42 -6.95 15.64
C PRO A 64 1.43 -5.84 14.57
N PRO A 65 1.24 -4.56 14.93
CA PRO A 65 1.22 -3.47 13.95
C PRO A 65 2.61 -3.13 13.37
N ARG A 66 3.66 -3.75 13.89
CA ARG A 66 5.05 -3.53 13.49
C ARG A 66 5.74 -4.87 13.30
N LEU A 67 6.57 -4.93 12.28
CA LEU A 67 7.40 -6.10 12.02
C LEU A 67 8.41 -6.27 13.16
N PRO A 68 8.77 -7.52 13.48
CA PRO A 68 9.91 -7.78 14.37
C PRO A 68 11.18 -7.18 13.78
N GLU A 69 12.21 -7.03 14.61
CA GLU A 69 13.50 -6.49 14.14
C GLU A 69 14.14 -7.49 13.16
N SER A 70 14.37 -7.04 11.92
CA SER A 70 14.98 -7.82 10.84
C SER A 70 15.81 -6.88 9.93
N PRO A 71 16.76 -7.41 9.13
CA PRO A 71 17.47 -6.62 8.14
C PRO A 71 16.54 -5.99 7.09
N GLU A 72 15.42 -6.66 6.78
CA GLU A 72 14.47 -6.27 5.76
C GLU A 72 13.18 -5.71 6.36
N GLY A 73 13.18 -4.42 6.68
CA GLY A 73 11.98 -3.74 7.16
C GLY A 73 11.70 -3.92 8.65
N GLY A 74 12.71 -4.29 9.45
CA GLY A 74 12.59 -4.37 10.90
C GLY A 74 12.00 -3.12 11.55
N GLY A 75 11.00 -3.30 12.41
CA GLY A 75 10.34 -2.22 13.16
C GLY A 75 9.48 -1.26 12.31
N ILE A 76 9.38 -1.48 11.00
CA ILE A 76 8.46 -0.75 10.12
C ILE A 76 7.03 -1.01 10.57
N ALA A 77 6.18 0.02 10.52
CA ALA A 77 4.75 -0.12 10.79
C ALA A 77 4.07 -0.90 9.65
N SER A 78 4.12 -2.21 9.72
CA SER A 78 3.42 -3.18 8.87
C SER A 78 3.24 -4.49 9.62
N PRO A 79 2.19 -5.27 9.35
CA PRO A 79 1.99 -6.54 10.02
C PRO A 79 2.50 -7.73 9.20
N MET A 80 2.82 -7.51 7.92
CA MET A 80 3.20 -8.55 6.98
C MET A 80 4.11 -8.08 5.85
N THR A 81 4.92 -9.00 5.37
CA THR A 81 5.75 -8.89 4.16
C THR A 81 5.69 -10.24 3.43
N TRP A 82 6.63 -10.49 2.51
CA TRP A 82 6.84 -11.83 1.97
C TRP A 82 7.58 -12.76 2.94
N GLN A 83 8.32 -12.19 3.90
CA GLN A 83 9.13 -12.89 4.91
C GLN A 83 8.39 -13.04 6.24
N GLU A 84 7.41 -12.19 6.50
CA GLU A 84 6.66 -12.15 7.75
C GLU A 84 5.18 -12.38 7.42
N VAL A 85 4.73 -13.63 7.58
CA VAL A 85 3.44 -14.11 7.04
C VAL A 85 2.44 -14.51 8.11
N ALA A 86 2.79 -14.40 9.40
CA ALA A 86 1.90 -14.73 10.52
C ALA A 86 0.54 -14.03 10.42
N ALA A 87 0.53 -12.74 10.07
CA ALA A 87 -0.70 -11.97 9.96
C ALA A 87 -1.68 -12.53 8.92
N LEU A 88 -1.19 -13.18 7.85
CA LEU A 88 -2.04 -13.82 6.85
C LEU A 88 -2.90 -14.92 7.49
N GLY A 89 -2.30 -15.74 8.35
CA GLY A 89 -3.01 -16.76 9.12
C GLY A 89 -4.07 -16.18 10.05
N THR A 90 -3.74 -15.14 10.80
CA THR A 90 -4.69 -14.46 11.70
C THR A 90 -5.85 -13.82 10.93
N ILE A 91 -5.57 -13.18 9.78
CA ILE A 91 -6.58 -12.59 8.90
C ILE A 91 -7.54 -13.67 8.40
N SER A 92 -7.03 -14.77 7.85
CA SER A 92 -7.88 -15.87 7.35
C SER A 92 -8.77 -16.44 8.46
N LEU A 93 -8.22 -16.63 9.68
CA LEU A 93 -9.01 -17.11 10.83
C LEU A 93 -10.06 -16.11 11.32
N ALA A 94 -9.84 -14.80 11.16
CA ALA A 94 -10.78 -13.77 11.58
C ALA A 94 -11.96 -13.59 10.62
N ILE A 95 -11.70 -13.76 9.32
CA ILE A 95 -12.63 -13.39 8.23
C ILE A 95 -13.36 -14.61 7.65
N VAL A 96 -12.68 -15.75 7.48
CA VAL A 96 -13.27 -16.93 6.84
C VAL A 96 -14.00 -17.79 7.89
N PRO A 97 -15.26 -18.21 7.65
CA PRO A 97 -15.98 -19.08 8.58
C PRO A 97 -15.21 -20.35 8.94
N ASN A 98 -15.01 -20.59 10.24
CA ASN A 98 -14.23 -21.73 10.74
C ASN A 98 -14.68 -22.18 12.14
N ALA A 99 -14.10 -23.27 12.64
CA ALA A 99 -14.50 -23.92 13.89
C ALA A 99 -13.63 -23.52 15.11
N LEU A 100 -13.04 -22.31 15.14
CA LEU A 100 -12.32 -21.81 16.32
C LEU A 100 -13.28 -21.53 17.49
N GLY A 101 -14.48 -21.04 17.20
CA GLY A 101 -15.47 -20.59 18.18
C GLY A 101 -15.39 -19.09 18.47
N GLU A 102 -16.50 -18.49 18.91
CA GLU A 102 -16.65 -17.04 19.05
C GLU A 102 -15.57 -16.34 19.89
N PRO A 103 -15.10 -16.87 21.04
CA PRO A 103 -14.05 -16.20 21.82
C PRO A 103 -12.76 -16.00 21.01
N ALA A 104 -12.35 -17.01 20.25
CA ALA A 104 -11.15 -16.95 19.43
C ALA A 104 -11.34 -16.08 18.18
N LEU A 105 -12.53 -16.13 17.54
CA LEU A 105 -12.86 -15.21 16.44
C LEU A 105 -12.82 -13.75 16.90
N LYS A 106 -13.37 -13.46 18.07
CA LYS A 106 -13.30 -12.12 18.66
C LYS A 106 -11.86 -11.68 18.89
N MET A 107 -11.01 -12.53 19.47
CA MET A 107 -9.59 -12.21 19.66
C MET A 107 -8.88 -11.86 18.35
N ALA A 108 -9.09 -12.64 17.29
CA ALA A 108 -8.47 -12.39 15.99
C ALA A 108 -8.95 -11.07 15.35
N ARG A 109 -10.25 -10.75 15.48
CA ARG A 109 -10.85 -9.51 14.98
C ARG A 109 -10.37 -8.28 15.75
N GLU A 110 -10.24 -8.39 17.07
CA GLU A 110 -9.64 -7.31 17.89
C GLU A 110 -8.17 -7.08 17.52
N ALA A 111 -7.40 -8.13 17.21
CA ALA A 111 -6.02 -7.96 16.74
C ALA A 111 -5.93 -7.17 15.41
N ILE A 112 -6.86 -7.40 14.48
CA ILE A 112 -6.98 -6.58 13.25
C ILE A 112 -7.29 -5.13 13.61
N LYS A 113 -8.24 -4.91 14.53
CA LYS A 113 -8.65 -3.58 14.97
C LYS A 113 -7.49 -2.81 15.63
N ASP A 114 -6.76 -3.44 16.53
CA ASP A 114 -5.65 -2.82 17.26
C ASP A 114 -4.53 -2.38 16.31
N ALA A 115 -4.25 -3.19 15.28
CA ALA A 115 -3.29 -2.81 14.25
C ALA A 115 -3.79 -1.65 13.38
N ALA A 116 -5.06 -1.70 12.95
CA ALA A 116 -5.70 -0.63 12.19
C ALA A 116 -5.70 0.71 12.96
N ASP A 117 -5.99 0.69 14.26
CA ASP A 117 -5.95 1.87 15.13
C ASP A 117 -4.54 2.47 15.17
N THR A 118 -3.50 1.63 15.27
CA THR A 118 -2.11 2.08 15.21
C THR A 118 -1.80 2.79 13.88
N TYR A 119 -2.28 2.26 12.75
CA TYR A 119 -2.06 2.88 11.43
C TYR A 119 -2.81 4.21 11.27
N VAL A 120 -4.00 4.33 11.83
CA VAL A 120 -4.73 5.61 11.90
C VAL A 120 -3.97 6.63 12.73
N GLU A 121 -3.41 6.24 13.88
CA GLU A 121 -2.61 7.14 14.71
C GLU A 121 -1.35 7.63 14.00
N ILE A 122 -0.67 6.74 13.27
CA ILE A 122 0.49 7.11 12.45
C ILE A 122 0.07 8.11 11.38
N LEU A 123 -1.02 7.84 10.66
CA LEU A 123 -1.54 8.72 9.61
C LEU A 123 -1.75 10.15 10.10
N GLN A 124 -2.28 10.36 11.30
CA GLN A 124 -2.51 11.71 11.84
C GLN A 124 -1.21 12.47 12.15
N LYS A 125 -0.09 11.78 12.34
CA LYS A 125 1.22 12.36 12.66
C LYS A 125 2.06 12.63 11.41
N ARG A 126 1.68 12.08 10.25
CA ARG A 126 2.45 12.21 9.00
C ARG A 126 1.96 13.39 8.15
N GLY A 127 2.89 14.22 7.67
CA GLY A 127 2.57 15.38 6.83
C GLY A 127 1.81 15.03 5.54
N TYR A 128 2.20 13.95 4.86
CA TYR A 128 1.50 13.42 3.67
C TYR A 128 0.32 12.50 4.00
N ARG A 129 -0.03 12.36 5.29
CA ARG A 129 -1.15 11.55 5.79
C ARG A 129 -1.08 10.09 5.34
N ILE A 130 0.08 9.46 5.51
CA ILE A 130 0.27 8.04 5.19
C ILE A 130 0.12 7.16 6.44
N PRO A 131 -0.61 6.03 6.37
CA PRO A 131 -0.71 5.05 7.45
C PRO A 131 0.54 4.14 7.51
N LEU A 132 1.73 4.72 7.44
CA LEU A 132 3.03 4.04 7.47
C LEU A 132 4.07 4.93 8.14
N ASP A 133 4.92 4.34 8.97
CA ASP A 133 6.17 4.95 9.38
C ASP A 133 7.36 4.02 9.22
N TYR A 134 8.56 4.62 9.32
CA TYR A 134 9.82 3.97 8.99
C TYR A 134 10.57 3.47 10.23
N GLY A 135 9.82 3.15 11.30
CA GLY A 135 10.38 2.66 12.55
C GLY A 135 11.39 3.64 13.18
N LYS A 136 12.22 3.13 14.08
CA LYS A 136 13.24 3.93 14.77
C LYS A 136 14.38 4.38 13.86
N ALA A 137 14.71 3.57 12.85
CA ALA A 137 15.76 3.89 11.88
C ALA A 137 15.38 5.12 11.03
N GLY A 138 14.09 5.37 10.83
CA GLY A 138 13.62 6.49 10.03
C GLY A 138 14.07 6.39 8.56
N LYS A 139 14.23 5.17 8.05
CA LYS A 139 14.70 4.88 6.69
C LYS A 139 13.60 4.14 5.92
N ALA A 140 13.31 4.60 4.70
CA ALA A 140 12.35 3.92 3.84
C ALA A 140 12.95 2.58 3.38
N PRO A 141 12.27 1.44 3.61
CA PRO A 141 12.76 0.13 3.20
C PRO A 141 12.62 -0.09 1.69
N TRP A 142 13.30 -1.10 1.13
CA TRP A 142 13.04 -1.56 -0.23
C TRP A 142 11.57 -1.97 -0.35
N GLY A 143 10.87 -1.42 -1.34
CA GLY A 143 9.46 -1.77 -1.54
C GLY A 143 8.55 -1.10 -0.52
N SER A 144 8.92 0.08 0.01
CA SER A 144 8.14 0.83 1.01
C SER A 144 6.66 1.00 0.67
N ASN A 145 6.30 1.13 -0.62
CA ASN A 145 4.91 1.16 -1.06
C ASN A 145 4.15 -0.13 -0.72
N SER A 146 4.79 -1.29 -0.71
CA SER A 146 4.15 -2.57 -0.38
C SER A 146 3.78 -2.67 1.10
N PHE A 147 4.58 -2.12 2.01
CA PHE A 147 4.25 -2.04 3.43
C PHE A 147 3.01 -1.18 3.63
N LEU A 148 2.95 -0.01 2.96
CA LEU A 148 1.76 0.83 2.95
C LEU A 148 0.54 0.08 2.43
N LEU A 149 0.66 -0.58 1.27
CA LEU A 149 -0.44 -1.31 0.64
C LEU A 149 -0.95 -2.48 1.50
N ASN A 150 -0.05 -3.20 2.19
CA ASN A 150 -0.43 -4.23 3.16
C ASN A 150 -1.20 -3.65 4.35
N ASN A 151 -0.84 -2.45 4.83
CA ASN A 151 -1.62 -1.77 5.88
C ASN A 151 -3.02 -1.40 5.42
N LEU A 152 -3.20 -1.08 4.12
CA LEU A 152 -4.53 -0.78 3.57
C LEU A 152 -5.45 -1.99 3.61
N ILE A 153 -4.92 -3.22 3.48
CA ILE A 153 -5.68 -4.45 3.67
C ILE A 153 -6.23 -4.51 5.09
N VAL A 154 -5.37 -4.31 6.10
CA VAL A 154 -5.77 -4.37 7.51
C VAL A 154 -6.79 -3.29 7.86
N LEU A 155 -6.59 -2.05 7.37
CA LEU A 155 -7.55 -0.96 7.54
C LEU A 155 -8.90 -1.28 6.88
N GLY A 156 -8.90 -1.81 5.65
CA GLY A 156 -10.13 -2.19 4.95
C GLY A 156 -10.89 -3.31 5.67
N LEU A 157 -10.18 -4.33 6.18
CA LEU A 157 -10.79 -5.39 6.97
C LEU A 157 -11.35 -4.88 8.31
N ALA A 158 -10.67 -3.94 8.98
CA ALA A 158 -11.19 -3.30 10.18
C ALA A 158 -12.48 -2.50 9.88
N TYR A 159 -12.55 -1.83 8.71
CA TYR A 159 -13.78 -1.19 8.26
C TYR A 159 -14.91 -2.20 8.06
N ASP A 160 -14.66 -3.33 7.38
CA ASP A 160 -15.68 -4.35 7.16
C ASP A 160 -16.20 -4.98 8.46
N LEU A 161 -15.32 -5.17 9.45
CA LEU A 161 -15.66 -5.76 10.74
C LEU A 161 -16.43 -4.82 11.67
N TYR A 162 -16.12 -3.51 11.65
CA TYR A 162 -16.58 -2.56 12.67
C TYR A 162 -17.35 -1.36 12.12
N GLY A 163 -17.36 -1.12 10.81
CA GLY A 163 -18.10 -0.04 10.16
C GLY A 163 -17.57 1.38 10.44
N ASN A 164 -16.43 1.52 11.11
CA ASN A 164 -15.85 2.82 11.45
C ASN A 164 -15.20 3.46 10.21
N LYS A 165 -15.80 4.54 9.71
CA LYS A 165 -15.36 5.26 8.50
C LYS A 165 -13.93 5.79 8.57
N THR A 166 -13.38 6.04 9.76
CA THR A 166 -11.99 6.45 9.91
C THR A 166 -11.01 5.47 9.25
N TYR A 167 -11.32 4.16 9.25
CA TYR A 167 -10.48 3.18 8.56
C TYR A 167 -10.59 3.29 7.04
N LEU A 168 -11.80 3.48 6.50
CA LEU A 168 -12.01 3.71 5.06
C LEU A 168 -11.32 5.00 4.58
N ASP A 169 -11.42 6.08 5.35
CA ASP A 169 -10.72 7.34 5.07
C ASP A 169 -9.19 7.15 5.08
N ALA A 170 -8.68 6.30 5.96
CA ALA A 170 -7.26 5.94 5.99
C ALA A 170 -6.82 5.10 4.78
N VAL A 171 -7.66 4.18 4.29
CA VAL A 171 -7.42 3.46 3.03
C VAL A 171 -7.33 4.44 1.85
N ALA A 172 -8.30 5.35 1.74
CA ALA A 172 -8.30 6.37 0.70
C ALA A 172 -7.06 7.27 0.77
N ALA A 173 -6.68 7.72 1.97
CA ALA A 173 -5.49 8.54 2.18
C ALA A 173 -4.17 7.81 1.81
N GLY A 174 -4.09 6.50 2.05
CA GLY A 174 -2.98 5.68 1.59
C GLY A 174 -2.91 5.59 0.07
N MET A 175 -4.05 5.42 -0.60
CA MET A 175 -4.11 5.42 -2.06
C MET A 175 -3.83 6.80 -2.67
N ASP A 176 -4.23 7.90 -2.02
CA ASP A 176 -3.83 9.25 -2.42
C ASP A 176 -2.31 9.40 -2.48
N TYR A 177 -1.59 8.85 -1.50
CA TYR A 177 -0.12 8.84 -1.50
C TYR A 177 0.45 8.04 -2.66
N ILE A 178 -0.09 6.82 -2.89
CA ILE A 178 0.33 5.96 -4.01
C ILE A 178 0.11 6.67 -5.36
N LEU A 179 -0.94 7.49 -5.48
CA LEU A 179 -1.33 8.18 -6.71
C LEU A 179 -0.79 9.62 -6.86
N GLY A 180 0.03 10.12 -5.93
CA GLY A 180 0.76 11.38 -6.13
C GLY A 180 0.78 12.35 -4.94
N ARG A 181 -0.01 12.14 -3.88
CA ARG A 181 0.05 12.98 -2.66
C ARG A 181 1.23 12.60 -1.78
N ASN A 182 2.43 12.80 -2.28
CA ASN A 182 3.68 12.42 -1.64
C ASN A 182 4.80 13.45 -1.90
N ALA A 183 5.93 13.28 -1.24
CA ALA A 183 7.07 14.20 -1.30
C ALA A 183 7.71 14.35 -2.68
N MET A 184 7.35 13.49 -3.64
CA MET A 184 7.87 13.46 -5.00
C MET A 184 6.88 13.97 -6.05
N ASP A 185 5.63 14.28 -5.67
CA ASP A 185 4.53 14.55 -6.63
C ASP A 185 4.43 13.46 -7.71
N GLN A 186 4.65 12.20 -7.31
CA GLN A 186 4.79 11.06 -8.21
C GLN A 186 3.65 10.07 -8.00
N SER A 187 2.90 9.75 -9.05
CA SER A 187 2.09 8.53 -9.02
C SER A 187 3.02 7.34 -9.17
N TYR A 188 3.03 6.44 -8.19
CA TYR A 188 3.83 5.22 -8.24
C TYR A 188 3.19 4.12 -9.09
N VAL A 189 2.05 4.41 -9.75
CA VAL A 189 1.33 3.47 -10.60
C VAL A 189 1.48 3.84 -12.07
N THR A 190 1.82 2.87 -12.90
CA THR A 190 1.95 3.07 -14.35
C THR A 190 0.61 3.47 -14.96
N GLY A 191 0.62 4.45 -15.86
CA GLY A 191 -0.57 4.89 -16.60
C GLY A 191 -1.64 5.67 -15.79
N TYR A 192 -1.42 5.95 -14.50
CA TYR A 192 -2.36 6.70 -13.67
C TYR A 192 -1.73 7.96 -13.07
N GLY A 193 -2.52 9.04 -12.97
CA GLY A 193 -2.11 10.33 -12.42
C GLY A 193 -1.50 11.28 -13.47
N SER A 194 -1.33 12.55 -13.11
CA SER A 194 -0.70 13.58 -13.96
C SER A 194 0.80 13.34 -14.18
N ARG A 195 1.44 12.70 -13.20
CA ARG A 195 2.84 12.27 -13.22
C ARG A 195 2.94 10.75 -13.01
N PRO A 196 2.52 9.93 -14.01
CA PRO A 196 2.48 8.48 -13.88
C PRO A 196 3.89 7.89 -13.80
N LEU A 197 3.99 6.67 -13.27
CA LEU A 197 5.21 5.88 -13.39
C LEU A 197 5.45 5.49 -14.85
N ARG A 198 6.65 5.77 -15.38
CA ARG A 198 6.96 5.55 -16.82
C ARG A 198 8.04 4.52 -17.07
N ASN A 199 9.03 4.42 -16.19
CA ASN A 199 10.25 3.66 -16.43
C ASN A 199 10.54 2.65 -15.31
N PRO A 200 9.60 1.74 -14.97
CA PRO A 200 9.87 0.72 -13.97
C PRO A 200 11.07 -0.14 -14.38
N HIS A 201 11.85 -0.61 -13.40
CA HIS A 201 12.86 -1.64 -13.63
C HIS A 201 12.13 -2.95 -13.99
N HIS A 202 12.02 -3.22 -15.29
CA HIS A 202 11.37 -4.43 -15.81
C HIS A 202 12.05 -4.85 -17.11
N ARG A 203 12.30 -6.15 -17.27
CA ARG A 203 13.07 -6.70 -18.40
C ARG A 203 12.39 -6.49 -19.76
N PHE A 204 11.06 -6.50 -19.80
CA PHE A 204 10.29 -6.37 -21.04
C PHE A 204 9.64 -4.99 -21.24
N TRP A 205 9.34 -4.27 -20.16
CA TRP A 205 8.71 -2.94 -20.24
C TRP A 205 9.81 -1.88 -20.25
N ALA A 206 10.70 -2.03 -21.23
CA ALA A 206 12.05 -1.48 -21.18
C ALA A 206 12.30 -0.36 -22.20
N HIS A 207 11.25 0.36 -22.61
CA HIS A 207 11.32 1.38 -23.66
C HIS A 207 12.41 2.44 -23.42
N GLN A 208 12.69 2.82 -22.16
CA GLN A 208 13.76 3.77 -21.84
C GLN A 208 15.16 3.26 -22.19
N ALA A 209 15.40 1.94 -22.03
CA ALA A 209 16.69 1.34 -22.37
C ALA A 209 16.79 0.98 -23.85
N ASN A 210 15.68 0.61 -24.48
CA ASN A 210 15.61 0.25 -25.89
C ASN A 210 14.18 0.44 -26.42
N ASP A 211 14.05 1.32 -27.40
CA ASP A 211 12.78 1.76 -28.02
C ASP A 211 11.99 0.65 -28.72
N LYS A 212 12.61 -0.51 -28.98
CA LYS A 212 11.93 -1.70 -29.51
C LYS A 212 11.07 -2.41 -28.45
N TYR A 213 11.30 -2.15 -27.17
CA TYR A 213 10.47 -2.69 -26.09
C TYR A 213 9.31 -1.73 -25.77
N PRO A 214 8.13 -2.26 -25.38
CA PRO A 214 7.00 -1.42 -25.06
C PRO A 214 7.20 -0.63 -23.74
N PRO A 215 6.48 0.50 -23.56
CA PRO A 215 6.28 1.08 -22.23
C PRO A 215 5.47 0.12 -21.33
N PRO A 216 5.46 0.30 -20.01
CA PRO A 216 4.69 -0.56 -19.12
C PRO A 216 3.18 -0.43 -19.37
N PRO A 217 2.41 -1.53 -19.22
CA PRO A 217 0.96 -1.46 -19.19
C PRO A 217 0.51 -0.67 -17.95
N PRO A 218 -0.71 -0.09 -17.95
CA PRO A 218 -1.24 0.61 -16.79
C PRO A 218 -1.50 -0.35 -15.61
N GLY A 219 -1.42 0.17 -14.38
CA GLY A 219 -1.80 -0.56 -13.17
C GLY A 219 -0.67 -1.33 -12.48
N ALA A 220 0.59 -1.13 -12.87
CA ALA A 220 1.74 -1.69 -12.17
C ALA A 220 2.28 -0.70 -11.12
N VAL A 221 2.48 -1.15 -9.88
CA VAL A 221 3.03 -0.30 -8.80
C VAL A 221 4.53 -0.49 -8.62
N SER A 222 5.24 0.64 -8.51
CA SER A 222 6.64 0.70 -8.13
C SER A 222 6.85 0.38 -6.64
N GLY A 223 8.00 -0.21 -6.31
CA GLY A 223 8.42 -0.39 -4.92
C GLY A 223 8.46 0.91 -4.11
N GLY A 224 8.73 2.04 -4.78
CA GLY A 224 8.72 3.37 -4.16
C GLY A 224 10.03 3.72 -3.45
N PRO A 225 10.00 4.74 -2.57
CA PRO A 225 11.21 5.25 -1.94
C PRO A 225 11.97 4.17 -1.16
N ASN A 226 13.30 4.14 -1.34
CA ASN A 226 14.20 3.25 -0.61
C ASN A 226 15.47 4.02 -0.22
N SER A 227 15.77 4.08 1.08
CA SER A 227 16.92 4.80 1.61
C SER A 227 18.24 4.01 1.56
N GLY A 228 18.22 2.73 1.18
CA GLY A 228 19.43 1.91 0.97
C GLY A 228 20.24 2.35 -0.25
N LEU A 229 19.54 2.70 -1.35
CA LEU A 229 20.11 3.26 -2.57
C LEU A 229 21.27 2.45 -3.15
N ASP A 230 21.13 1.12 -3.20
CA ASP A 230 22.24 0.23 -3.53
C ASP A 230 22.56 0.12 -5.02
N ASP A 231 21.66 0.56 -5.91
CA ASP A 231 21.88 0.51 -7.36
C ASP A 231 22.83 1.63 -7.88
N PRO A 232 23.62 1.37 -8.94
CA PRO A 232 24.52 2.36 -9.54
C PRO A 232 23.80 3.59 -10.08
N TYR A 233 22.57 3.46 -10.57
CA TYR A 233 21.85 4.58 -11.14
C TYR A 233 21.54 5.62 -10.06
N VAL A 234 20.92 5.22 -8.95
CA VAL A 234 20.56 6.15 -7.86
C VAL A 234 21.78 6.81 -7.22
N LYS A 235 22.90 6.08 -7.14
CA LYS A 235 24.19 6.63 -6.71
C LYS A 235 24.69 7.69 -7.68
N SER A 236 24.59 7.44 -8.99
CA SER A 236 25.08 8.35 -10.03
C SER A 236 24.29 9.66 -10.13
N VAL A 237 22.99 9.64 -9.81
CA VAL A 237 22.14 10.85 -9.85
C VAL A 237 22.12 11.62 -8.53
N GLY A 238 22.98 11.25 -7.57
CA GLY A 238 23.16 12.00 -6.32
C GLY A 238 22.01 11.85 -5.31
N LEU A 239 21.30 10.71 -5.31
CA LEU A 239 20.29 10.44 -4.28
C LEU A 239 20.85 10.19 -2.86
N PRO A 240 22.09 9.69 -2.64
CA PRO A 240 22.61 9.53 -1.28
C PRO A 240 22.48 10.81 -0.43
N GLY A 241 21.83 10.69 0.73
CA GLY A 241 21.52 11.83 1.61
C GLY A 241 20.10 12.41 1.44
N CYS A 242 19.30 11.88 0.51
CA CYS A 242 17.87 12.22 0.40
C CYS A 242 17.12 12.03 1.72
N ALA A 243 16.07 12.85 1.92
CA ALA A 243 15.06 12.55 2.92
C ALA A 243 14.36 11.22 2.53
N PRO A 244 13.96 10.35 3.49
CA PRO A 244 13.49 8.99 3.21
C PRO A 244 12.40 8.89 2.14
N GLU A 245 11.37 9.74 2.19
CA GLU A 245 10.27 9.76 1.20
C GLU A 245 10.66 10.37 -0.16
N LYS A 246 11.86 10.95 -0.28
CA LYS A 246 12.43 11.51 -1.52
C LYS A 246 13.49 10.63 -2.16
N CYS A 247 13.77 9.46 -1.58
CA CYS A 247 14.76 8.51 -2.07
C CYS A 247 14.19 7.63 -3.20
N PHE A 248 13.83 8.25 -4.33
CA PHE A 248 13.15 7.60 -5.45
C PHE A 248 13.59 8.19 -6.80
N ALA A 249 13.70 7.36 -7.83
CA ALA A 249 13.86 7.82 -9.21
C ALA A 249 13.07 6.96 -10.21
N ASP A 250 12.25 7.60 -11.05
CA ASP A 250 11.54 6.92 -12.15
C ASP A 250 12.49 6.66 -13.35
N ASN A 251 13.36 5.66 -13.18
CA ASN A 251 14.32 5.23 -14.19
C ASN A 251 14.48 3.70 -14.18
N ILE A 252 14.65 3.12 -15.37
CA ILE A 252 14.81 1.69 -15.57
C ILE A 252 16.07 1.12 -14.91
N GLY A 253 17.10 1.96 -14.72
CA GLY A 253 18.32 1.60 -14.01
C GLY A 253 18.17 1.56 -12.48
N SER A 254 17.04 2.00 -11.91
CA SER A 254 16.82 2.03 -10.46
C SER A 254 16.01 0.84 -9.98
N TRP A 255 16.64 -0.32 -9.81
CA TRP A 255 15.94 -1.48 -9.25
C TRP A 255 15.61 -1.33 -7.77
N THR A 256 16.42 -0.59 -7.00
CA THR A 256 16.19 -0.46 -5.55
C THR A 256 15.04 0.47 -5.20
N THR A 257 14.66 1.40 -6.10
CA THR A 257 13.56 2.36 -5.87
C THR A 257 12.42 2.22 -6.88
N ASN A 258 12.62 1.50 -8.00
CA ASN A 258 11.67 1.52 -9.11
C ASN A 258 11.37 0.18 -9.78
N GLU A 259 11.69 -0.94 -9.14
CA GLU A 259 11.21 -2.26 -9.60
C GLU A 259 9.68 -2.38 -9.49
N VAL A 260 9.14 -3.44 -10.09
CA VAL A 260 7.74 -3.86 -9.97
C VAL A 260 7.71 -5.37 -9.69
N THR A 261 6.84 -5.82 -8.79
CA THR A 261 6.76 -7.24 -8.40
C THR A 261 5.33 -7.70 -8.17
N ILE A 262 5.12 -9.02 -8.13
CA ILE A 262 3.81 -9.62 -7.86
C ILE A 262 3.31 -9.34 -6.44
N ASN A 263 4.18 -9.35 -5.43
CA ASN A 263 3.80 -9.14 -4.04
C ASN A 263 3.53 -7.67 -3.72
N TRP A 264 3.88 -6.73 -4.59
CA TRP A 264 3.47 -5.32 -4.47
C TRP A 264 2.18 -5.04 -5.23
N ASN A 265 2.01 -5.66 -6.40
CA ASN A 265 0.79 -5.51 -7.20
C ASN A 265 -0.42 -6.25 -6.61
N ALA A 266 -0.22 -7.36 -5.89
CA ALA A 266 -1.31 -8.06 -5.21
C ALA A 266 -2.07 -7.18 -4.18
N PRO A 267 -1.40 -6.51 -3.21
CA PRO A 267 -2.08 -5.63 -2.29
C PRO A 267 -2.55 -4.32 -2.95
N LEU A 268 -1.92 -3.85 -4.04
CA LEU A 268 -2.48 -2.76 -4.86
C LEU A 268 -3.85 -3.16 -5.43
N ALA A 269 -3.94 -4.34 -6.06
CA ALA A 269 -5.18 -4.83 -6.65
C ALA A 269 -6.27 -4.98 -5.59
N TRP A 270 -5.92 -5.49 -4.40
CA TRP A 270 -6.85 -5.58 -3.28
C TRP A 270 -7.36 -4.20 -2.84
N ALA A 271 -6.46 -3.24 -2.61
CA ALA A 271 -6.83 -1.90 -2.15
C ALA A 271 -7.67 -1.13 -3.17
N ALA A 272 -7.32 -1.25 -4.46
CA ALA A 272 -8.10 -0.64 -5.55
C ALA A 272 -9.50 -1.24 -5.65
N ALA A 273 -9.63 -2.57 -5.59
CA ALA A 273 -10.93 -3.25 -5.62
C ALA A 273 -11.79 -2.89 -4.39
N PHE A 274 -11.19 -2.85 -3.20
CA PHE A 274 -11.87 -2.45 -1.98
C PHE A 274 -12.43 -1.01 -2.09
N LEU A 275 -11.61 -0.06 -2.56
CA LEU A 275 -12.08 1.32 -2.73
C LEU A 275 -13.15 1.47 -3.82
N ASP A 276 -13.07 0.72 -4.92
CA ASP A 276 -14.13 0.71 -5.94
C ASP A 276 -15.46 0.18 -5.36
N GLU A 277 -15.39 -0.92 -4.59
CA GLU A 277 -16.55 -1.49 -3.89
C GLU A 277 -17.18 -0.47 -2.92
N LYS A 278 -16.37 0.16 -2.05
CA LYS A 278 -16.88 1.11 -1.04
C LYS A 278 -17.22 2.49 -1.62
N GLY A 279 -16.63 2.86 -2.74
CA GLY A 279 -16.85 4.12 -3.44
C GLY A 279 -18.20 4.22 -4.16
N GLY A 280 -18.97 3.12 -4.22
CA GLY A 280 -20.31 3.08 -4.79
C GLY A 280 -20.36 2.81 -6.29
N GLY A 281 -19.26 2.32 -6.89
CA GLY A 281 -19.12 2.07 -8.32
C GLY A 281 -19.30 3.32 -9.19
N PRO A 282 -19.19 3.21 -10.52
CA PRO A 282 -19.58 4.29 -11.41
C PRO A 282 -21.08 4.53 -11.27
N GLN A 283 -21.45 5.59 -10.53
CA GLN A 283 -22.80 6.13 -10.65
C GLN A 283 -23.02 6.47 -12.12
N LYS A 284 -24.11 5.95 -12.71
CA LYS A 284 -24.57 6.41 -14.03
C LYS A 284 -24.66 7.93 -13.94
N VAL A 285 -23.73 8.63 -14.57
CA VAL A 285 -23.80 10.07 -14.74
C VAL A 285 -25.10 10.32 -15.48
N GLN A 286 -26.11 10.80 -14.77
CA GLN A 286 -27.33 11.26 -15.44
C GLN A 286 -26.89 12.37 -16.40
N PRO A 287 -27.30 12.33 -17.68
CA PRO A 287 -26.98 13.41 -18.61
C PRO A 287 -27.39 14.71 -17.96
N ALA A 288 -26.46 15.67 -17.91
CA ALA A 288 -26.75 17.00 -17.38
C ALA A 288 -28.05 17.51 -18.03
N ALA A 289 -29.02 17.89 -17.19
CA ALA A 289 -30.28 18.43 -17.67
C ALA A 289 -29.97 19.58 -18.65
N PRO A 290 -30.60 19.62 -19.83
CA PRO A 290 -30.32 20.66 -20.81
C PRO A 290 -30.55 22.02 -20.18
N ALA A 291 -29.57 22.92 -20.38
CA ALA A 291 -29.59 24.26 -19.83
C ALA A 291 -30.96 24.90 -20.10
N ARG A 292 -31.62 25.31 -19.02
CA ARG A 292 -32.93 25.96 -19.08
C ARG A 292 -32.76 27.26 -19.89
N GLN A 293 -33.21 27.27 -21.14
CA GLN A 293 -33.28 28.49 -21.92
C GLN A 293 -34.15 29.50 -21.16
N SER A 294 -33.54 30.61 -20.75
CA SER A 294 -34.26 31.71 -20.13
C SER A 294 -35.22 32.31 -21.18
N LYS A 295 -36.52 32.09 -20.98
CA LYS A 295 -37.54 32.85 -21.70
C LYS A 295 -37.46 34.31 -21.24
N GLY A 296 -37.20 35.23 -22.16
CA GLY A 296 -37.33 36.68 -21.95
C GLY A 296 -38.73 37.03 -21.43
N GLN A 297 -38.90 38.03 -20.57
CA GLN A 297 -39.04 39.48 -20.83
C GLN A 297 -39.49 40.14 -19.49
N PRO A 298 -39.75 41.47 -19.38
CA PRO A 298 -39.09 42.67 -19.91
C PRO A 298 -38.84 43.75 -18.81
N GLY A 299 -38.13 44.84 -19.15
CA GLY A 299 -38.42 46.15 -18.56
C GLY A 299 -37.31 46.86 -17.76
N ASN A 300 -36.65 47.81 -18.44
CA ASN A 300 -36.06 49.08 -17.98
C ASN A 300 -35.91 49.35 -16.47
N LYS A 301 -34.67 49.54 -16.03
CA LYS A 301 -34.26 50.71 -15.23
C LYS A 301 -32.88 51.21 -15.65
N THR A 302 -32.88 52.39 -16.27
CA THR A 302 -31.73 53.26 -16.49
C THR A 302 -31.04 53.61 -15.17
N TYR A 303 -29.72 53.42 -15.10
CA TYR A 303 -28.86 54.15 -14.17
C TYR A 303 -27.84 54.97 -14.98
N LYS A 304 -27.91 56.29 -14.81
CA LYS A 304 -26.97 57.27 -15.35
C LYS A 304 -25.60 57.10 -14.69
N THR A 305 -24.55 57.05 -15.49
CA THR A 305 -23.15 57.19 -15.07
C THR A 305 -22.79 58.67 -14.99
N GLU A 306 -22.58 59.20 -13.78
CA GLU A 306 -21.88 60.48 -13.60
C GLU A 306 -20.38 60.24 -13.56
N THR A 307 -19.67 60.80 -14.53
CA THR A 307 -18.21 60.88 -14.57
C THR A 307 -17.78 62.12 -13.78
N LYS A 308 -17.00 61.95 -12.71
CA LYS A 308 -16.27 63.05 -12.06
C LYS A 308 -14.78 62.87 -12.25
N THR A 309 -14.27 63.57 -13.26
CA THR A 309 -12.86 63.94 -13.41
C THR A 309 -12.49 64.94 -12.31
N LYS A 310 -11.40 64.69 -11.60
CA LYS A 310 -10.70 65.71 -10.81
C LYS A 310 -9.25 65.81 -11.31
N HIS A 311 -8.99 66.90 -12.03
CA HIS A 311 -7.67 67.51 -12.15
C HIS A 311 -7.65 68.76 -11.28
N ALA A 312 -6.52 69.00 -10.63
CA ALA A 312 -6.11 70.30 -10.08
C ALA A 312 -4.56 70.31 -10.03
N PRO A 313 -3.90 71.47 -9.94
CA PRO A 313 -3.14 72.03 -11.06
C PRO A 313 -1.65 72.25 -10.73
N GLY A 314 -0.87 72.68 -11.73
CA GLY A 314 0.56 72.99 -11.61
C GLY A 314 0.89 74.44 -11.19
N MET A 315 2.21 74.71 -11.24
CA MET A 315 3.01 75.92 -10.90
C MET A 315 3.45 75.96 -9.41
N GLN A 316 4.72 76.12 -9.04
CA GLN A 316 5.97 76.58 -9.68
C GLN A 316 7.14 75.63 -9.36
#